data_AF-A0A6U9YBV5-F1
#
_entry.id   AF-A0A6U9YBV5-F1
#
_cell.length_a   1.000
_cell.length_b   1.000
_cell.length_c   1.000
_cell.angle_alpha   90.00
_cell.angle_beta   90.00
_cell.angle_gamma   90.00
#
_symmetry.space_group_name_H-M   'P 1'
#
loop_
_entity.id
_entity.type
_entity.pdbx_description
1 polymer ?
#
loop_
_entity_poly.entity_id
_entity_poly.type
_entity_poly.pdbx_seq_one_letter_code
_entity_poly.pdbx_strand_id
1 'polypeptide(L)'
;MASATTANLTVTSSTNQSDANSEKIDYNQRWFGYLSVIFFSAINFVSISNVDPLYETQFGNVIGVVFGVLTSIIASLVLVQDRSQKLLDCFHYTKSRNGYVEGNVLIFMVLWWIVGVAVITKPGGIAYQASNIHYSSWGALFSCVYTLNLWSTEKDILSVAEITGVSFTLKSWWIHFLSACVVLACSIGLHVRKNAASYGSDNNIPYAIALGLGSIAVSTFWIAVHLNFFQKLGMHEGGWLELFSSFFLIFVWIVGLGVFTTYGTSREGYPNAF
;
A
#
# COMPACT_ATOMS: atom_id res chain seq x y z
N MET A 1 -37.37 16.72 -69.67
CA MET A 1 -37.67 15.69 -68.65
C MET A 1 -37.70 16.38 -67.30
N ALA A 2 -38.90 16.67 -66.81
CA ALA A 2 -39.14 17.36 -65.54
C ALA A 2 -39.21 16.31 -64.42
N SER A 3 -38.30 16.40 -63.46
CA SER A 3 -38.26 15.52 -62.28
C SER A 3 -39.07 16.17 -61.16
N ALA A 4 -40.12 15.49 -60.72
CA ALA A 4 -41.02 15.93 -59.67
C ALA A 4 -40.35 15.80 -58.29
N THR A 5 -40.32 16.90 -57.55
CA THR A 5 -39.83 16.97 -56.16
C THR A 5 -40.99 16.69 -55.21
N THR A 6 -41.02 15.51 -54.61
CA THR A 6 -42.04 15.12 -53.62
C THR A 6 -41.64 15.65 -52.25
N ALA A 7 -42.34 16.68 -51.76
CA ALA A 7 -42.18 17.20 -50.41
C ALA A 7 -42.93 16.30 -49.42
N ASN A 8 -42.20 15.50 -48.64
CA ASN A 8 -42.75 14.77 -47.50
C ASN A 8 -42.84 15.72 -46.30
N LEU A 9 -44.05 16.14 -45.97
CA LEU A 9 -44.37 16.81 -44.70
C LEU A 9 -44.40 15.75 -43.59
N THR A 10 -43.32 15.69 -42.81
CA THR A 10 -43.27 14.87 -41.60
C THR A 10 -43.87 15.67 -40.44
N VAL A 11 -45.04 15.24 -39.98
CA VAL A 11 -45.70 15.77 -38.79
C VAL A 11 -44.88 15.39 -37.56
N THR A 12 -44.13 16.33 -37.00
CA THR A 12 -43.45 16.18 -35.70
C THR A 12 -44.49 16.25 -34.57
N SER A 13 -44.89 15.09 -34.07
CA SER A 13 -45.60 14.97 -32.79
C SER A 13 -44.63 15.35 -31.67
N SER A 14 -44.80 16.53 -31.09
CA SER A 14 -44.15 16.97 -29.85
C SER A 14 -44.75 16.23 -28.66
N THR A 15 -44.42 14.95 -28.52
CA THR A 15 -44.71 14.20 -27.30
C THR A 15 -43.68 14.61 -26.27
N ASN A 16 -44.14 15.23 -25.17
CA ASN A 16 -43.36 15.57 -23.99
C ASN A 16 -42.51 14.38 -23.54
N GLN A 17 -41.24 14.38 -23.95
CA GLN A 17 -40.24 13.36 -23.62
C GLN A 17 -39.41 13.87 -22.43
N SER A 18 -40.09 14.35 -21.37
CA SER A 18 -39.44 14.88 -20.17
C SER A 18 -39.02 13.81 -19.16
N ASP A 19 -39.40 12.55 -19.37
CA ASP A 19 -39.42 11.56 -18.28
C ASP A 19 -38.47 10.34 -18.45
N ALA A 20 -37.53 10.33 -19.42
CA ALA A 20 -36.85 9.06 -19.76
C ALA A 20 -35.33 9.09 -19.88
N ASN A 21 -34.63 10.12 -19.41
CA ASN A 21 -33.17 10.08 -19.26
C ASN A 21 -32.79 10.24 -17.78
N SER A 22 -33.29 9.34 -16.90
CA SER A 22 -32.61 9.18 -15.62
C SER A 22 -31.23 8.60 -15.94
N GLU A 23 -30.22 9.46 -15.90
CA GLU A 23 -28.84 9.09 -16.14
C GLU A 23 -28.52 7.95 -15.16
N LYS A 24 -28.24 6.76 -15.71
CA LYS A 24 -27.97 5.58 -14.91
C LYS A 24 -26.78 5.91 -14.00
N ILE A 25 -27.02 5.98 -12.69
CA ILE A 25 -25.97 6.28 -11.72
C ILE A 25 -24.93 5.17 -11.82
N ASP A 26 -23.74 5.54 -12.30
CA ASP A 26 -22.61 4.64 -12.34
C ASP A 26 -21.94 4.62 -10.97
N TYR A 27 -21.95 3.46 -10.33
CA TYR A 27 -21.43 3.31 -8.98
C TYR A 27 -19.91 3.20 -9.02
N ASN A 28 -19.22 3.85 -8.09
CA ASN A 28 -17.77 3.73 -7.98
C ASN A 28 -17.37 2.30 -7.64
N GLN A 29 -16.72 1.61 -8.60
CA GLN A 29 -16.27 0.23 -8.45
C GLN A 29 -15.26 0.05 -7.29
N ARG A 30 -14.66 1.14 -6.82
CA ARG A 30 -13.68 1.17 -5.72
C ARG A 30 -14.30 1.23 -4.32
N TRP A 31 -15.63 1.24 -4.19
CA TRP A 31 -16.29 1.37 -2.89
C TRP A 31 -15.81 0.34 -1.86
N PHE A 32 -15.51 -0.89 -2.31
CA PHE A 32 -14.99 -1.94 -1.44
C PHE A 32 -13.59 -1.61 -0.90
N GLY A 33 -12.73 -1.03 -1.73
CA GLY A 33 -11.39 -0.60 -1.32
C GLY A 33 -11.44 0.46 -0.21
N TYR A 34 -12.27 1.50 -0.39
CA TYR A 34 -12.49 2.50 0.65
C TYR A 34 -13.09 1.92 1.93
N LEU A 35 -14.03 0.96 1.82
CA LEU A 35 -14.60 0.28 2.97
C LEU A 35 -13.54 -0.51 3.75
N SER A 36 -12.65 -1.22 3.05
CA SER A 36 -11.51 -1.90 3.68
C SER A 36 -10.57 -0.92 4.38
N VAL A 37 -10.28 0.23 3.76
CA VAL A 37 -9.48 1.30 4.39
C VAL A 37 -10.12 1.77 5.70
N ILE A 38 -11.43 2.04 5.72
CA ILE A 38 -12.16 2.44 6.94
C ILE A 38 -12.06 1.34 8.00
N PHE A 39 -12.33 0.10 7.62
CA PHE A 39 -12.35 -1.05 8.54
C PHE A 39 -11.00 -1.25 9.24
N PHE A 40 -9.91 -1.36 8.47
CA PHE A 40 -8.57 -1.55 9.04
C PHE A 40 -8.09 -0.32 9.81
N SER A 41 -8.38 0.89 9.34
CA SER A 41 -8.02 2.12 10.06
C SER A 41 -8.78 2.25 11.39
N ALA A 42 -10.04 1.82 11.45
CA ALA A 42 -10.85 1.80 12.66
C ALA A 42 -10.34 0.75 13.66
N ILE A 43 -10.01 -0.47 13.19
CA ILE A 43 -9.37 -1.49 14.05
C ILE A 43 -8.07 -0.94 14.62
N ASN A 44 -7.24 -0.30 13.78
CA ASN A 44 -5.97 0.27 14.20
C ASN A 44 -6.16 1.32 15.29
N PHE A 45 -7.05 2.28 15.06
CA PHE A 45 -7.42 3.32 16.02
C PHE A 45 -7.90 2.73 17.36
N VAL A 46 -8.89 1.84 17.35
CA VAL A 46 -9.47 1.23 18.55
C VAL A 46 -8.44 0.38 19.30
N SER A 47 -7.58 -0.32 18.55
CA SER A 47 -6.54 -1.16 19.15
C SER A 47 -5.49 -0.32 19.87
N ILE A 48 -5.06 0.80 19.26
CA ILE A 48 -4.08 1.72 19.83
C ILE A 48 -4.64 2.45 21.05
N SER A 49 -5.93 2.83 21.04
CA SER A 49 -6.56 3.50 22.19
C SER A 49 -6.67 2.62 23.43
N ASN A 50 -6.58 1.29 23.26
CA ASN A 50 -6.64 0.32 24.35
C ASN A 50 -5.26 -0.10 24.87
N VAL A 51 -4.17 0.43 24.30
CA VAL A 51 -2.81 0.15 24.80
C VAL A 51 -2.58 0.90 26.10
N ASP A 52 -2.12 0.17 27.12
CA ASP A 52 -1.83 0.72 28.43
C ASP A 52 -0.71 1.79 28.34
N PRO A 53 -0.96 3.03 28.82
CA PRO A 53 0.00 4.13 28.74
C PRO A 53 1.31 3.89 29.50
N LEU A 54 1.40 2.89 30.37
CA LEU A 54 2.62 2.56 31.12
C LEU A 54 3.76 2.05 30.23
N TYR A 55 3.45 1.49 29.06
CA TYR A 55 4.44 0.77 28.24
C TYR A 55 5.02 1.59 27.09
N GLU A 56 4.44 2.73 26.74
CA GLU A 56 4.86 3.48 25.55
C GLU A 56 4.83 5.00 25.75
N THR A 57 5.70 5.70 25.03
CA THR A 57 5.71 7.17 25.02
C THR A 57 4.34 7.67 24.52
N GLN A 58 3.71 8.58 25.26
CA GLN A 58 2.42 9.19 24.89
C GLN A 58 2.39 9.66 23.42
N PHE A 59 3.53 10.13 22.90
CA PHE A 59 3.69 10.56 21.51
C PHE A 59 3.42 9.45 20.47
N GLY A 60 3.89 8.21 20.72
CA GLY A 60 3.68 7.08 19.82
C GLY A 60 2.21 6.71 19.70
N ASN A 61 1.50 6.68 20.82
CA ASN A 61 0.06 6.38 20.85
C ASN A 61 -0.73 7.46 20.12
N VAL A 62 -0.41 8.74 20.36
CA VAL A 62 -1.08 9.86 19.69
C VAL A 62 -0.87 9.79 18.17
N ILE A 63 0.36 9.59 17.72
CA ILE A 63 0.64 9.46 16.28
C ILE A 63 -0.13 8.29 15.66
N GLY A 64 -0.12 7.12 16.31
CA GLY A 64 -0.83 5.94 15.83
C GLY A 64 -2.34 6.16 15.70
N VAL A 65 -2.95 6.80 16.70
CA VAL A 65 -4.37 7.22 16.66
C VAL A 65 -4.63 8.16 15.49
N VAL A 66 -3.75 9.15 15.26
CA VAL A 66 -3.91 10.11 14.15
C VAL A 66 -3.88 9.41 12.79
N PHE A 67 -3.00 8.42 12.59
CA PHE A 67 -2.97 7.62 11.35
C PHE A 67 -4.31 6.94 11.08
N GLY A 68 -4.87 6.23 12.07
CA GLY A 68 -6.15 5.54 11.95
C GLY A 68 -7.34 6.49 11.76
N VAL A 69 -7.45 7.52 12.60
CA VAL A 69 -8.60 8.45 12.59
C VAL A 69 -8.65 9.25 11.29
N LEU A 70 -7.53 9.88 10.88
CA LEU A 70 -7.49 10.72 9.69
C LEU A 70 -7.85 9.92 8.43
N THR A 71 -7.28 8.73 8.29
CA THR A 71 -7.54 7.85 7.15
C THR A 71 -9.01 7.39 7.11
N SER A 72 -9.55 7.00 8.27
CA SER A 72 -10.95 6.58 8.38
C SER A 72 -11.92 7.71 8.01
N ILE A 73 -11.66 8.94 8.47
CA ILE A 73 -12.45 10.12 8.12
C ILE A 73 -12.38 10.40 6.61
N ILE A 74 -11.18 10.44 6.03
CA ILE A 74 -11.01 10.72 4.59
C ILE A 74 -11.77 9.67 3.75
N ALA A 75 -11.57 8.38 4.01
CA ALA A 75 -12.24 7.33 3.26
C ALA A 75 -13.77 7.35 3.46
N SER A 76 -14.24 7.68 4.67
CA SER A 76 -15.68 7.83 4.96
C SER A 76 -16.28 8.99 4.18
N LEU A 77 -15.60 10.13 4.13
CA LEU A 77 -16.06 11.30 3.35
C LEU A 77 -16.16 10.97 1.87
N VAL A 78 -15.18 10.26 1.30
CA VAL A 78 -15.23 9.82 -0.10
C VAL A 78 -16.42 8.89 -0.36
N LEU A 79 -16.67 7.90 0.50
CA LEU A 79 -17.83 7.00 0.36
C LEU A 79 -19.17 7.71 0.55
N VAL A 80 -19.28 8.61 1.53
CA VAL A 80 -20.51 9.37 1.77
C VAL A 80 -20.80 10.27 0.58
N GLN A 81 -19.78 10.91 0.01
CA GLN A 81 -19.94 11.73 -1.18
C GLN A 81 -20.36 10.90 -2.39
N ASP A 82 -19.79 9.70 -2.58
CA ASP A 82 -20.15 8.78 -3.66
C ASP A 82 -21.62 8.32 -3.58
N ARG A 83 -22.16 8.16 -2.36
CA ARG A 83 -23.54 7.68 -2.13
C ARG A 83 -24.58 8.78 -2.02
N SER A 84 -24.18 10.01 -1.71
CA SER A 84 -25.10 11.11 -1.47
C SER A 84 -25.36 11.93 -2.75
N GLN A 85 -26.48 11.65 -3.44
CA GLN A 85 -26.88 12.40 -4.64
C GLN A 85 -26.85 13.93 -4.44
N LYS A 86 -27.36 14.40 -3.29
CA LYS A 86 -27.36 15.84 -2.96
C LYS A 86 -25.96 16.46 -2.86
N LEU A 87 -24.94 15.68 -2.50
CA LEU A 87 -23.56 16.18 -2.43
C LEU A 87 -22.89 16.17 -3.80
N LEU A 88 -23.29 15.26 -4.70
CA LEU A 88 -22.80 15.20 -6.07
C LEU A 88 -23.16 16.46 -6.86
N ASP A 89 -24.29 17.10 -6.56
CA ASP A 89 -24.71 18.38 -7.16
C ASP A 89 -23.73 19.53 -6.83
N CYS A 90 -23.12 19.50 -5.64
CA CYS A 90 -22.16 20.52 -5.21
C CYS A 90 -20.73 20.21 -5.69
N PHE A 91 -20.32 18.95 -5.59
CA PHE A 91 -18.97 18.52 -5.95
C PHE A 91 -18.96 17.02 -6.27
N HIS A 92 -18.42 16.66 -7.42
CA HIS A 92 -18.32 15.26 -7.84
C HIS A 92 -16.87 14.78 -7.75
N TYR A 93 -16.46 14.23 -6.61
CA TYR A 93 -15.07 13.88 -6.32
C TYR A 93 -14.38 13.04 -7.42
N THR A 94 -15.06 12.00 -7.90
CA THR A 94 -14.56 11.08 -8.93
C THR A 94 -14.48 11.69 -10.33
N LYS A 95 -15.31 12.70 -10.63
CA LYS A 95 -15.33 13.40 -11.94
C LYS A 95 -14.53 14.70 -11.91
N SER A 96 -14.29 15.26 -10.72
CA SER A 96 -13.58 16.53 -10.53
C SER A 96 -12.18 16.42 -11.09
N ARG A 97 -11.84 17.36 -12.00
CA ARG A 97 -10.58 17.37 -12.76
C ARG A 97 -10.26 15.99 -13.34
N ASN A 98 -11.23 15.35 -14.00
CA ASN A 98 -11.06 14.02 -14.60
C ASN A 98 -10.63 12.92 -13.60
N GLY A 99 -10.93 13.07 -12.31
CA GLY A 99 -10.58 12.12 -11.26
C GLY A 99 -9.16 12.25 -10.70
N TYR A 100 -8.38 13.26 -11.11
CA TYR A 100 -7.05 13.51 -10.55
C TYR A 100 -7.08 13.88 -9.05
N VAL A 101 -8.18 14.48 -8.58
CA VAL A 101 -8.35 14.80 -7.16
C VAL A 101 -8.39 13.52 -6.32
N GLU A 102 -9.17 12.53 -6.76
CA GLU A 102 -9.22 11.20 -6.13
C GLU A 102 -7.84 10.53 -6.12
N GLY A 103 -7.16 10.51 -7.27
CA GLY A 103 -5.81 9.94 -7.39
C GLY A 103 -4.81 10.56 -6.43
N ASN A 104 -4.77 11.89 -6.32
CA ASN A 104 -3.86 12.58 -5.41
C ASN A 104 -4.12 12.25 -3.94
N VAL A 105 -5.38 12.10 -3.54
CA VAL A 105 -5.72 11.69 -2.17
C VAL A 105 -5.33 10.23 -1.94
N LEU A 106 -5.55 9.33 -2.89
CA LEU A 106 -5.11 7.94 -2.76
C LEU A 106 -3.59 7.82 -2.68
N ILE A 107 -2.84 8.58 -3.49
CA ILE A 107 -1.38 8.68 -3.40
C ILE A 107 -0.96 9.20 -2.03
N PHE A 108 -1.60 10.28 -1.54
CA PHE A 108 -1.37 10.80 -0.20
C PHE A 108 -1.61 9.72 0.86
N MET A 109 -2.72 8.98 0.81
CA MET A 109 -3.06 7.93 1.78
C MET A 109 -2.05 6.76 1.74
N VAL A 110 -1.56 6.37 0.56
CA VAL A 110 -0.50 5.36 0.43
C VAL A 110 0.80 5.85 1.07
N LEU A 111 1.26 7.05 0.73
CA LEU A 111 2.49 7.63 1.30
C LEU A 111 2.36 7.83 2.82
N TRP A 112 1.19 8.28 3.27
CA TRP A 112 0.82 8.40 4.68
C TRP A 112 0.95 7.07 5.40
N TRP A 113 0.36 5.99 4.88
CA TRP A 113 0.45 4.67 5.52
C TRP A 113 1.81 4.01 5.40
N ILE A 114 2.63 4.33 4.40
CA ILE A 114 4.04 3.89 4.37
C ILE A 114 4.77 4.43 5.60
N VAL A 115 4.61 5.73 5.90
CA VAL A 115 5.18 6.34 7.11
C VAL A 115 4.52 5.76 8.37
N GLY A 116 3.20 5.61 8.37
CA GLY A 116 2.45 5.05 9.49
C GLY A 116 2.90 3.64 9.87
N VAL A 117 2.97 2.72 8.91
CA VAL A 117 3.49 1.36 9.11
C VAL A 117 4.92 1.41 9.62
N ALA A 118 5.80 2.23 9.03
CA ALA A 118 7.18 2.34 9.50
C ALA A 118 7.29 2.82 10.96
N VAL A 119 6.46 3.78 11.38
CA VAL A 119 6.48 4.32 12.75
C VAL A 119 5.85 3.36 13.75
N ILE A 120 4.73 2.73 13.39
CA ILE A 120 3.92 1.87 14.28
C ILE A 120 4.54 0.48 14.43
N THR A 121 5.07 -0.08 13.33
CA THR A 121 5.61 -1.45 13.28
C THR A 121 7.12 -1.55 13.43
N LYS A 122 7.80 -0.43 13.75
CA LYS A 122 9.23 -0.46 14.09
C LYS A 122 9.49 -1.34 15.32
N PRO A 123 10.69 -1.94 15.44
CA PRO A 123 11.08 -2.72 16.61
C PRO A 123 10.90 -1.97 17.95
N GLY A 124 10.10 -2.57 18.82
CA GLY A 124 9.70 -1.99 20.09
C GLY A 124 8.86 -0.71 19.97
N GLY A 125 8.13 -0.56 18.86
CA GLY A 125 6.99 0.33 18.73
C GLY A 125 5.68 -0.38 19.12
N ILE A 126 4.59 0.37 19.13
CA ILE A 126 3.30 -0.06 19.69
C ILE A 126 2.73 -1.34 19.07
N ALA A 127 3.00 -1.64 17.80
CA ALA A 127 2.52 -2.86 17.16
C ALA A 127 3.14 -4.15 17.70
N TYR A 128 4.30 -4.08 18.37
CA TYR A 128 4.91 -5.25 19.01
C TYR A 128 4.18 -5.68 20.29
N GLN A 129 3.44 -4.76 20.91
CA GLN A 129 2.67 -5.05 22.12
C GLN A 129 1.34 -5.73 21.80
N ALA A 130 0.78 -5.47 20.62
CA ALA A 130 -0.50 -6.01 20.23
C ALA A 130 -0.56 -6.33 18.73
N SER A 131 -0.67 -7.62 18.41
CA SER A 131 -0.65 -8.13 17.03
C SER A 131 -1.78 -7.58 16.16
N ASN A 132 -2.92 -7.23 16.75
CA ASN A 132 -4.03 -6.54 16.06
C ASN A 132 -3.60 -5.19 15.47
N ILE A 133 -2.76 -4.41 16.16
CA ILE A 133 -2.22 -3.14 15.66
C ILE A 133 -1.29 -3.41 14.47
N HIS A 134 -0.46 -4.45 14.56
CA HIS A 134 0.43 -4.85 13.47
C HIS A 134 -0.35 -5.18 12.19
N TYR A 135 -1.28 -6.13 12.27
CA TYR A 135 -2.04 -6.58 11.09
C TYR A 135 -2.97 -5.50 10.53
N SER A 136 -3.59 -4.68 11.39
CA SER A 136 -4.46 -3.59 10.94
C SER A 136 -3.68 -2.47 10.23
N SER A 137 -2.46 -2.15 10.68
CA SER A 137 -1.61 -1.15 10.00
C SER A 137 -1.26 -1.59 8.58
N TRP A 138 -0.83 -2.84 8.43
CA TRP A 138 -0.55 -3.43 7.11
C TRP A 138 -1.81 -3.56 6.26
N GLY A 139 -2.93 -3.99 6.86
CA GLY A 139 -4.22 -4.09 6.18
C GLY A 139 -4.69 -2.74 5.63
N ALA A 140 -4.50 -1.65 6.38
CA ALA A 140 -4.83 -0.30 5.92
C ALA A 140 -3.94 0.12 4.74
N LEU A 141 -2.62 -0.07 4.84
CA LEU A 141 -1.69 0.21 3.73
C LEU A 141 -2.06 -0.57 2.47
N PHE A 142 -2.26 -1.88 2.57
CA PHE A 142 -2.61 -2.71 1.41
C PHE A 142 -3.98 -2.34 0.83
N SER A 143 -4.94 -1.93 1.65
CA SER A 143 -6.24 -1.44 1.18
C SER A 143 -6.09 -0.12 0.41
N CYS A 144 -5.22 0.79 0.85
CA CYS A 144 -4.90 2.02 0.12
C CYS A 144 -4.24 1.72 -1.22
N VAL A 145 -3.24 0.83 -1.26
CA VAL A 145 -2.55 0.42 -2.49
C VAL A 145 -3.51 -0.27 -3.46
N TYR A 146 -4.37 -1.15 -2.96
CA TYR A 146 -5.40 -1.81 -3.76
C TYR A 146 -6.35 -0.79 -4.40
N THR A 147 -6.84 0.17 -3.60
CA THR A 147 -7.76 1.21 -4.07
C THR A 147 -7.09 2.13 -5.10
N LEU A 148 -5.83 2.52 -4.86
CA LEU A 148 -5.02 3.29 -5.80
C LEU A 148 -4.81 2.52 -7.12
N ASN A 149 -4.54 1.22 -7.06
CA ASN A 149 -4.37 0.40 -8.24
C ASN A 149 -5.64 0.35 -9.10
N LEU A 150 -6.81 0.14 -8.48
CA LEU A 150 -8.09 0.17 -9.20
C LEU A 150 -8.35 1.53 -9.86
N TRP A 151 -8.02 2.63 -9.18
CA TRP A 151 -8.15 3.97 -9.75
C TRP A 151 -7.20 4.17 -10.93
N SER A 152 -5.94 3.72 -10.79
CA SER A 152 -4.91 3.83 -11.82
C SER A 152 -5.33 3.08 -13.09
N THR A 153 -5.81 1.84 -12.96
CA THR A 153 -6.31 1.03 -14.08
C THR A 153 -7.48 1.70 -14.81
N GLU A 154 -8.43 2.32 -14.10
CA GLU A 154 -9.54 3.04 -14.75
C GLU A 154 -9.04 4.25 -15.57
N LYS A 155 -8.01 4.93 -15.08
CA LYS A 155 -7.48 6.14 -15.72
C LYS A 155 -6.43 5.88 -16.79
N ASP A 156 -6.19 4.62 -17.14
CA ASP A 156 -5.10 4.22 -18.05
C ASP A 156 -3.74 4.80 -17.58
N ILE A 157 -3.58 4.90 -16.25
CA ILE A 157 -2.34 5.28 -15.59
C ILE A 157 -1.69 3.98 -15.15
N LEU A 158 -0.38 3.87 -15.36
CA LEU A 158 0.48 2.72 -15.06
C LEU A 158 0.03 1.93 -13.82
N SER A 159 -0.70 0.83 -14.02
CA SER A 159 -1.25 0.03 -12.93
C SER A 159 -0.19 -0.91 -12.37
N VAL A 160 -0.36 -1.39 -11.13
CA VAL A 160 0.52 -2.42 -10.54
C VAL A 160 0.50 -3.68 -11.41
N ALA A 161 -0.65 -4.02 -11.99
CA ALA A 161 -0.77 -5.15 -12.89
C ALA A 161 0.08 -4.97 -14.16
N GLU A 162 0.19 -3.76 -14.70
CA GLU A 162 1.06 -3.44 -15.85
C GLU A 162 2.53 -3.41 -15.46
N ILE A 163 2.89 -2.72 -14.37
CA ILE A 163 4.27 -2.62 -13.87
C ILE A 163 4.84 -4.01 -13.56
N THR A 164 4.02 -4.87 -12.98
CA THR A 164 4.45 -6.21 -12.55
C THR A 164 4.10 -7.30 -13.56
N GLY A 165 3.31 -7.00 -14.58
CA GLY A 165 2.80 -7.95 -15.57
C GLY A 165 3.72 -8.18 -16.76
N VAL A 166 4.85 -7.45 -16.84
CA VAL A 166 5.85 -7.60 -17.91
C VAL A 166 6.37 -9.04 -17.98
N SER A 167 6.55 -9.70 -16.83
CA SER A 167 6.96 -11.09 -16.75
C SER A 167 6.34 -11.81 -15.55
N PHE A 168 6.40 -13.15 -15.55
CA PHE A 168 5.81 -13.97 -14.48
C PHE A 168 6.53 -13.77 -13.12
N THR A 169 7.84 -13.60 -13.13
CA THR A 169 8.68 -13.52 -11.92
C THR A 169 8.89 -12.09 -11.41
N LEU A 170 8.62 -11.06 -12.23
CA LEU A 170 8.79 -9.66 -11.84
C LEU A 170 7.96 -9.28 -10.60
N LYS A 171 6.76 -9.84 -10.45
CA LYS A 171 5.93 -9.70 -9.24
C LYS A 171 6.69 -10.09 -7.97
N SER A 172 7.37 -11.23 -8.00
CA SER A 172 8.14 -11.75 -6.87
C SER A 172 9.34 -10.85 -6.55
N TRP A 173 10.01 -10.29 -7.55
CA TRP A 173 11.11 -9.36 -7.34
C TRP A 173 10.67 -8.03 -6.72
N TRP A 174 9.53 -7.49 -7.12
CA TRP A 174 8.95 -6.33 -6.46
C TRP A 174 8.58 -6.60 -5.00
N ILE A 175 7.97 -7.75 -4.73
CA ILE A 175 7.66 -8.16 -3.35
C ILE A 175 8.95 -8.26 -2.53
N HIS A 176 9.97 -8.95 -3.05
CA HIS A 176 11.25 -9.11 -2.36
C HIS A 176 11.98 -7.76 -2.15
N PHE A 177 11.96 -6.86 -3.14
CA PHE A 177 12.49 -5.49 -3.02
C PHE A 177 11.82 -4.72 -1.87
N LEU A 178 10.48 -4.72 -1.83
CA LEU A 178 9.72 -4.02 -0.80
C LEU A 178 9.98 -4.63 0.59
N SER A 179 10.00 -5.97 0.70
CA SER A 179 10.34 -6.66 1.95
C SER A 179 11.76 -6.32 2.42
N ALA A 180 12.72 -6.23 1.51
CA ALA A 180 14.10 -5.85 1.83
C ALA A 180 14.22 -4.40 2.32
N CYS A 181 13.47 -3.46 1.72
CA CYS A 181 13.37 -2.07 2.20
C CYS A 181 12.82 -2.00 3.63
N VAL A 182 11.78 -2.79 3.94
CA VAL A 182 11.20 -2.85 5.29
C VAL A 182 12.22 -3.38 6.29
N VAL A 183 12.92 -4.47 5.97
CA VAL A 183 13.93 -5.04 6.86
C VAL A 183 15.10 -4.08 7.07
N LEU A 184 15.56 -3.39 6.02
CA LEU A 184 16.60 -2.38 6.12
C LEU A 184 16.17 -1.23 7.05
N ALA A 185 14.96 -0.68 6.85
CA ALA A 185 14.42 0.40 7.68
C ALA A 185 14.33 -0.01 9.15
N CYS A 186 13.80 -1.21 9.44
CA CYS A 186 13.75 -1.77 10.78
C CYS A 186 15.14 -1.94 11.40
N SER A 187 16.11 -2.40 10.62
CA SER A 187 17.49 -2.64 11.09
C SER A 187 18.23 -1.34 11.39
N ILE A 188 18.06 -0.31 10.56
CA ILE A 188 18.60 1.04 10.80
C ILE A 188 17.96 1.64 12.06
N GLY A 189 16.65 1.51 12.23
CA GLY A 189 15.95 1.97 13.43
C GLY A 189 16.49 1.33 14.71
N LEU A 190 16.73 0.01 14.68
CA LEU A 190 17.37 -0.71 15.77
C LEU A 190 18.80 -0.23 16.04
N HIS A 191 19.57 0.02 14.98
CA HIS A 191 20.94 0.52 15.11
C HIS A 191 21.00 1.87 15.83
N VAL A 192 20.16 2.82 15.43
CA VAL A 192 20.07 4.16 16.06
C VAL A 192 19.70 4.03 17.54
N ARG A 193 18.73 3.18 17.88
CA ARG A 193 18.29 2.98 19.26
C ARG A 193 19.37 2.33 20.13
N LYS A 194 20.09 1.34 19.59
CA LYS A 194 21.22 0.70 20.28
C LYS A 194 22.30 1.72 20.61
N ASN A 195 22.66 2.58 19.66
CA ASN A 195 23.67 3.61 19.87
C ASN A 195 23.23 4.64 20.93
N ALA A 196 21.93 4.93 21.03
CA ALA A 196 21.41 5.84 22.05
C ALA A 196 21.37 5.23 23.47
N ALA A 197 21.16 3.93 23.60
CA ALA A 197 20.88 3.27 24.88
C ALA A 197 22.09 2.57 25.52
N SER A 198 23.31 2.73 24.99
CA SER A 198 24.55 2.10 25.50
C SER A 198 24.45 0.58 25.73
N TYR A 199 23.58 -0.11 24.97
CA TYR A 199 23.49 -1.57 25.03
C TYR A 199 24.75 -2.20 24.44
N GLY A 200 25.17 -3.33 25.02
CA GLY A 200 26.36 -4.07 24.63
C GLY A 200 26.45 -4.39 23.13
N SER A 201 27.65 -4.72 22.66
CA SER A 201 27.97 -4.95 21.26
C SER A 201 27.26 -6.17 20.66
N ASP A 202 25.99 -6.04 20.28
CA ASP A 202 25.33 -7.02 19.41
C ASP A 202 25.83 -6.88 17.96
N ASN A 203 26.54 -7.89 17.48
CA ASN A 203 27.12 -7.92 16.13
C ASN A 203 26.07 -8.22 15.02
N ASN A 204 24.80 -8.43 15.37
CA ASN A 204 23.77 -8.86 14.43
C ASN A 204 23.11 -7.72 13.66
N ILE A 205 23.08 -6.50 14.22
CA ILE A 205 22.44 -5.35 13.56
C ILE A 205 23.15 -4.99 12.25
N PRO A 206 24.50 -4.89 12.20
CA PRO A 206 25.21 -4.68 10.94
C PRO A 206 24.92 -5.76 9.89
N TYR A 207 24.78 -7.03 10.33
CA TYR A 207 24.43 -8.13 9.45
C TYR A 207 23.02 -7.96 8.85
N ALA A 208 22.03 -7.54 9.65
CA ALA A 208 20.67 -7.26 9.16
C ALA A 208 20.63 -6.10 8.15
N ILE A 209 21.39 -5.04 8.41
CA ILE A 209 21.55 -3.91 7.47
C ILE A 209 22.18 -4.39 6.16
N ALA A 210 23.28 -5.15 6.24
CA ALA A 210 23.96 -5.69 5.07
C ALA A 210 23.05 -6.62 4.25
N LEU A 211 22.29 -7.49 4.92
CA LEU A 211 21.33 -8.39 4.30
C LEU A 211 20.22 -7.61 3.57
N GLY A 212 19.68 -6.57 4.20
CA GLY A 212 18.68 -5.67 3.60
C GLY A 212 19.23 -4.96 2.36
N LEU A 213 20.41 -4.34 2.46
CA LEU A 213 21.06 -3.65 1.33
C LEU A 213 21.38 -4.60 0.16
N GLY A 214 21.94 -5.78 0.45
CA GLY A 214 22.23 -6.79 -0.57
C GLY A 214 20.96 -7.26 -1.27
N SER A 215 19.88 -7.49 -0.52
CA SER A 215 18.58 -7.89 -1.07
C SER A 215 17.95 -6.81 -1.95
N ILE A 216 18.04 -5.54 -1.54
CA ILE A 216 17.61 -4.40 -2.38
C ILE A 216 18.40 -4.38 -3.68
N ALA A 217 19.73 -4.44 -3.61
CA ALA A 217 20.59 -4.37 -4.80
C ALA A 217 20.28 -5.50 -5.81
N VAL A 218 20.17 -6.75 -5.33
CA VAL A 218 19.84 -7.89 -6.20
C VAL A 218 18.43 -7.75 -6.80
N SER A 219 17.45 -7.30 -6.01
CA SER A 219 16.08 -7.13 -6.52
C SER A 219 15.99 -6.00 -7.55
N THR A 220 16.63 -4.87 -7.30
CA THR A 220 16.70 -3.75 -8.24
C THR A 220 17.37 -4.17 -9.54
N PHE A 221 18.44 -4.98 -9.47
CA PHE A 221 19.08 -5.53 -10.65
C PHE A 221 18.10 -6.38 -11.49
N TRP A 222 17.39 -7.32 -10.87
CA TRP A 222 16.43 -8.16 -11.60
C TRP A 222 15.22 -7.40 -12.12
N ILE A 223 14.69 -6.45 -11.34
CA ILE A 223 13.64 -5.54 -11.81
C ILE A 223 14.12 -4.79 -13.06
N ALA A 224 15.35 -4.29 -13.07
CA ALA A 224 15.91 -3.59 -14.23
C ALA A 224 16.11 -4.52 -15.45
N VAL A 225 16.47 -5.80 -15.25
CA VAL A 225 16.52 -6.80 -16.33
C VAL A 225 15.13 -6.99 -16.95
N HIS A 226 14.10 -7.21 -16.13
CA HIS A 226 12.70 -7.37 -16.57
C HIS A 226 12.13 -6.11 -17.24
N LEU A 227 12.63 -4.93 -16.89
CA LEU A 227 12.26 -3.67 -17.54
C LEU A 227 13.12 -3.37 -18.78
N ASN A 228 13.85 -4.36 -19.31
CA ASN A 228 14.69 -4.29 -20.51
C ASN A 228 15.85 -3.28 -20.46
N PHE A 229 16.27 -2.78 -19.28
CA PHE A 229 17.40 -1.85 -19.17
C PHE A 229 18.72 -2.46 -19.66
N PHE A 230 18.87 -3.78 -19.56
CA PHE A 230 20.09 -4.52 -19.91
C PHE A 230 19.98 -5.33 -21.20
N GLN A 231 18.97 -5.08 -22.04
CA GLN A 231 18.78 -5.82 -23.30
C GLN A 231 20.02 -5.73 -24.21
N LYS A 232 20.72 -4.58 -24.23
CA LYS A 232 21.96 -4.38 -25.00
C LYS A 232 23.14 -5.23 -24.52
N LEU A 233 23.11 -5.71 -23.28
CA LEU A 233 24.12 -6.60 -22.71
C LEU A 233 23.81 -8.09 -22.97
N GLY A 234 22.73 -8.39 -23.71
CA GLY A 234 22.28 -9.76 -23.97
C GLY A 234 21.65 -10.44 -22.75
N MET A 235 21.30 -9.68 -21.72
CA MET A 235 20.58 -10.19 -20.56
C MET A 235 19.08 -10.21 -20.88
N HIS A 236 18.52 -11.42 -20.84
CA HIS A 236 17.09 -11.65 -20.98
C HIS A 236 16.49 -12.01 -19.62
N GLU A 237 15.23 -11.67 -19.43
CA GLU A 237 14.42 -12.14 -18.30
C GLU A 237 14.29 -13.67 -18.26
N GLY A 238 14.22 -14.23 -17.07
CA GLY A 238 14.07 -15.67 -16.84
C GLY A 238 15.38 -16.47 -16.84
N GLY A 239 15.20 -17.79 -16.95
CA GLY A 239 16.30 -18.74 -17.10
C GLY A 239 17.02 -19.12 -15.80
N TRP A 240 18.14 -19.82 -15.97
CA TRP A 240 18.89 -20.43 -14.87
C TRP A 240 19.52 -19.39 -13.93
N LEU A 241 19.99 -18.26 -14.46
CA LEU A 241 20.68 -17.24 -13.67
C LEU A 241 19.72 -16.57 -12.66
N GLU A 242 18.49 -16.28 -13.08
CA GLU A 242 17.44 -15.74 -12.21
C GLU A 242 17.03 -16.76 -11.14
N LEU A 243 16.88 -18.03 -11.54
CA LEU A 243 16.56 -19.12 -10.61
C LEU A 243 17.65 -19.31 -9.55
N PHE A 244 18.93 -19.36 -9.94
CA PHE A 244 20.04 -19.48 -9.01
C PHE A 244 20.13 -18.29 -8.05
N SER A 245 19.91 -17.08 -8.55
CA SER A 245 19.89 -15.87 -7.72
C SER A 245 18.76 -15.93 -6.68
N SER A 246 17.58 -16.38 -7.09
CA SER A 246 16.42 -16.55 -6.22
C SER A 246 16.70 -17.60 -5.13
N PHE A 247 17.24 -18.75 -5.50
CA PHE A 247 17.61 -19.81 -4.56
C PHE A 247 18.68 -19.35 -3.56
N PHE A 248 19.71 -18.66 -4.05
CA PHE A 248 20.77 -18.12 -3.20
C PHE A 248 20.22 -17.11 -2.19
N LEU A 249 19.35 -16.18 -2.63
CA LEU A 249 18.70 -15.22 -1.73
C LEU A 249 17.85 -15.93 -0.67
N ILE A 250 17.03 -16.91 -1.06
CA ILE A 250 16.22 -17.70 -0.12
C ILE A 250 17.12 -18.36 0.93
N PHE A 251 18.21 -18.99 0.50
CA PHE A 251 19.17 -19.62 1.42
C PHE A 251 19.79 -18.63 2.39
N VAL A 252 20.25 -17.47 1.89
CA VAL A 252 20.82 -16.40 2.71
C VAL A 252 19.79 -15.87 3.72
N TRP A 253 18.52 -15.72 3.33
CA TRP A 253 17.43 -15.34 4.23
C TRP A 253 17.12 -16.40 5.28
N ILE A 254 17.13 -17.68 4.94
CA ILE A 254 16.94 -18.77 5.92
C ILE A 254 18.03 -18.70 6.99
N VAL A 255 19.30 -18.59 6.58
CA VAL A 255 20.43 -18.45 7.52
C VAL A 255 20.29 -17.17 8.34
N GLY A 256 19.95 -16.04 7.70
CA GLY A 256 19.80 -14.76 8.38
C GLY A 256 18.67 -14.76 9.41
N LEU A 257 17.52 -15.35 9.09
CA LEU A 257 16.41 -15.54 10.02
C LEU A 257 16.79 -16.45 11.18
N GLY A 258 17.57 -17.51 10.95
CA GLY A 258 18.13 -18.35 12.01
C GLY A 258 19.01 -17.56 12.98
N VAL A 259 19.86 -16.67 12.45
CA VAL A 259 20.64 -15.75 13.28
C VAL A 259 19.71 -14.82 14.06
N PHE A 260 18.76 -14.14 13.43
CA PHE A 260 17.91 -13.16 14.13
C PHE A 260 17.03 -13.78 15.21
N THR A 261 16.50 -14.98 15.00
CA THR A 261 15.62 -15.65 15.96
C THR A 261 16.37 -16.18 17.18
N THR A 262 17.63 -16.62 17.02
CA THR A 262 18.45 -17.13 18.13
C THR A 262 18.70 -16.07 19.21
N TYR A 263 18.86 -14.79 18.84
CA TYR A 263 19.15 -13.73 19.80
C TYR A 263 17.91 -13.14 20.47
N GLY A 264 16.72 -13.30 19.87
CA GLY A 264 15.46 -12.84 20.48
C GLY A 264 15.14 -13.56 21.78
N THR A 265 15.51 -14.84 21.89
CA THR A 265 15.17 -15.69 23.05
C THR A 265 16.14 -15.52 24.23
N SER A 266 17.35 -15.00 24.01
CA SER A 266 18.40 -14.97 25.04
C SER A 266 18.37 -13.75 25.95
N ARG A 267 17.55 -12.73 25.65
CA ARG A 267 17.51 -11.46 26.39
C ARG A 267 16.32 -11.28 27.32
N GLU A 268 15.43 -12.27 27.41
CA GLU A 268 14.40 -12.30 28.45
C GLU A 268 15.01 -12.77 29.77
N GLY A 269 15.80 -11.89 30.38
CA GLY A 269 15.90 -11.76 31.84
C GLY A 269 14.73 -10.96 32.42
N TYR A 270 13.61 -10.87 31.68
CA TYR A 270 12.35 -10.43 32.24
C TYR A 270 11.78 -11.62 33.04
N PRO A 271 11.53 -11.48 34.35
CA PRO A 271 10.88 -12.52 35.11
C PRO A 271 9.53 -12.82 34.44
N ASN A 272 9.32 -14.08 34.09
CA ASN A 272 8.12 -14.61 33.44
C ASN A 272 6.86 -13.90 33.96
N ALA A 273 6.32 -12.98 33.18
CA ALA A 273 4.99 -12.41 33.37
C ALA A 273 4.07 -13.08 32.33
N PHE A 274 3.79 -14.35 32.57
CA PHE A 274 2.62 -15.06 32.05
C PHE A 274 1.86 -15.64 33.24
#